data_AF-A0A1H3MYK2-F1
#
_entry.id   AF-A0A1H3MYK2-F1
#
_cell.length_a   1.000
_cell.length_b   1.000
_cell.length_c   1.000
_cell.angle_alpha   90.00
_cell.angle_beta   90.00
_cell.angle_gamma   90.00
#
_symmetry.space_group_name_H-M   'P 1'
#
loop_
_entity.id
_entity.type
_entity.pdbx_description
1 polymer ?
#
loop_
_entity_poly.entity_id
_entity_poly.type
_entity_poly.pdbx_seq_one_letter_code
_entity_poly.pdbx_strand_id
1 'polypeptide(L)' 'MKIGYAHVSTCDQNLELQLDALTQAGCETIFQEKVSRATKARPELDKLLASLR' A
#
# COMPACT_ATOMS: atom_id res chain seq x y z
N MET A 1 16.48 1.73 0.81
CA MET A 1 15.23 0.97 0.89
C MET A 1 14.07 1.93 0.73
N LYS A 2 13.45 1.95 -0.45
CA LYS A 2 12.20 2.70 -0.66
C LYS A 2 11.03 1.73 -0.48
N ILE A 3 10.11 2.07 0.41
CA ILE A 3 8.92 1.26 0.66
C ILE A 3 7.72 2.02 0.11
N GLY A 4 7.00 1.37 -0.80
CA GLY A 4 5.75 1.85 -1.37
C GLY A 4 4.56 1.32 -0.58
N TYR A 5 3.51 2.14 -0.49
CA TYR A 5 2.26 1.76 0.16
C TYR A 5 1.08 2.17 -0.73
N ALA A 6 0.30 1.18 -1.15
CA ALA A 6 -0.93 1.35 -1.91
C ALA A 6 -2.13 0.93 -1.04
N HIS A 7 -3.24 1.66 -1.15
CA HIS A 7 -4.46 1.38 -0.42
C HIS A 7 -5.66 1.67 -1.31
N VAL A 8 -6.58 0.70 -1.40
CA VAL A 8 -7.83 0.84 -2.14
C VAL A 8 -9.03 0.53 -1.26
N SER A 9 -10.07 1.36 -1.36
CA SER A 9 -11.29 1.24 -0.55
C SER A 9 -12.35 0.30 -1.13
N THR A 10 -12.17 -0.12 -2.38
CA THR A 10 -13.11 -0.96 -3.14
C THR A 10 -12.35 -1.80 -4.17
N CYS A 11 -12.88 -2.99 -4.50
CA CYS A 11 -12.28 -3.90 -5.49
C CYS A 11 -12.05 -3.29 -6.87
N ASP A 12 -12.81 -2.25 -7.19
CA ASP A 12 -12.84 -1.61 -8.50
C ASP A 12 -11.88 -0.41 -8.63
N GLN A 13 -11.20 -0.01 -7.55
CA GLN A 13 -10.19 1.03 -7.67
C GLN A 13 -8.92 0.44 -8.27
N ASN A 14 -8.40 1.12 -9.30
CA ASN A 14 -7.17 0.76 -10.02
C ASN A 14 -5.94 0.80 -9.10
N LEU A 15 -5.74 -0.27 -8.33
CA LEU A 15 -4.55 -0.53 -7.53
C LEU A 15 -3.30 -0.58 -8.43
N GLU A 16 -3.45 -1.11 -9.64
CA GLU A 16 -2.37 -1.24 -10.63
C GLU A 16 -1.72 0.11 -10.95
N LEU A 17 -2.48 1.20 -11.04
CA LEU A 17 -1.92 2.53 -11.31
C LEU A 17 -1.03 3.02 -10.16
N GLN A 18 -1.42 2.74 -8.91
CA GLN A 18 -0.59 3.06 -7.75
C GLN A 18 0.66 2.17 -7.69
N LEU A 19 0.51 0.87 -7.97
CA LEU A 19 1.64 -0.07 -8.00
C LEU A 19 2.66 0.33 -9.07
N ASP A 20 2.20 0.72 -10.26
CA ASP A 20 3.06 1.16 -11.35
C ASP A 20 3.81 2.44 -10.96
N ALA A 21 3.13 3.43 -10.39
CA ALA A 21 3.76 4.65 -9.89
C ALA A 21 4.79 4.38 -8.78
N LEU A 22 4.51 3.43 -7.86
CA LEU A 22 5.44 3.02 -6.81
C LEU A 22 6.66 2.27 -7.36
N THR A 23 6.43 1.42 -8.37
CA THR A 23 7.49 0.70 -9.08
C THR A 23 8.37 1.68 -9.86
N GLN A 24 7.78 2.64 -10.58
CA GLN A 24 8.51 3.71 -11.26
C GLN A 24 9.27 4.63 -10.29
N ALA A 25 8.74 4.86 -9.09
CA ALA A 25 9.46 5.58 -8.04
C ALA A 25 10.69 4.80 -7.50
N GLY A 26 10.85 3.53 -7.88
CA GLY A 26 11.92 2.64 -7.43
C GLY A 26 11.68 2.10 -6.02
N CYS A 27 10.42 1.83 -5.66
CA CYS A 27 10.11 1.14 -4.41
C CYS A 27 10.50 -0.34 -4.51
N GLU A 28 11.37 -0.79 -3.61
CA GLU A 28 11.81 -2.20 -3.54
C GLU A 28 10.79 -3.08 -2.83
N THR A 29 10.01 -2.51 -1.91
CA THR A 29 8.98 -3.22 -1.16
C THR A 29 7.68 -2.47 -1.30
N ILE A 30 6.64 -3.10 -1.84
CA ILE A 30 5.34 -2.46 -2.03
C ILE A 30 4.32 -3.22 -1.20
N PHE A 31 3.66 -2.52 -0.30
CA PHE A 31 2.55 -3.01 0.51
C PHE A 31 1.24 -2.55 -0.12
N GLN A 32 0.23 -3.43 -0.14
CA GLN A 32 -1.02 -3.18 -0.86
C GLN A 32 -2.21 -3.73 -0.06
N GLU A 33 -2.86 -2.85 0.70
CA GLU A 33 -4.02 -3.26 1.49
C GLU A 33 -5.34 -2.86 0.85
N LYS A 34 -6.27 -3.82 0.92
CA LYS A 34 -7.63 -3.69 0.41
C LYS A 34 -8.58 -3.58 1.58
N VAL A 35 -8.73 -2.35 2.07
CA VAL A 35 -9.50 -2.05 3.28
C VAL A 35 -10.53 -0.99 2.93
N SER A 36 -11.80 -1.35 3.01
CA SER A 36 -12.86 -0.36 2.83
C SER A 36 -12.73 0.77 3.86
N ARG A 37 -13.07 1.99 3.45
CA ARG A 37 -12.98 3.20 4.28
C ARG A 37 -13.67 3.08 5.66
N ALA A 38 -14.59 2.13 5.80
CA ALA A 38 -15.28 1.80 7.06
C ALA A 38 -14.40 1.01 8.06
N THR A 39 -13.39 0.29 7.58
CA THR A 39 -12.51 -0.54 8.41
C THR A 39 -11.29 0.28 8.82
N LYS A 40 -11.19 0.56 10.13
CA LYS A 40 -10.08 1.31 10.74
C LYS A 40 -8.78 0.51 10.86
N ALA A 41 -8.86 -0.82 10.79
CA ALA A 41 -7.71 -1.70 10.93
C ALA A 41 -6.90 -1.70 9.61
N ARG A 42 -5.65 -1.23 9.70
CA ARG A 42 -4.69 -1.17 8.58
C ARG A 42 -3.46 -2.01 8.91
N PRO A 43 -3.56 -3.34 8.80
CA PRO A 43 -2.50 -4.24 9.22
C PRO A 43 -1.24 -4.15 8.35
N GLU A 44 -1.35 -3.75 7.08
CA GLU A 44 -0.17 -3.60 6.21
C GLU A 44 0.54 -2.28 6.45
N LEU A 45 -0.19 -1.20 6.70
CA LEU A 45 0.41 0.07 7.15
C LEU A 45 1.19 -0.12 8.46
N ASP A 46 0.64 -0.87 9.41
CA ASP A 46 1.30 -1.15 10.69
C ASP A 46 2.57 -1.98 10.49
N LYS A 47 2.54 -3.02 9.64
CA LYS A 47 3.73 -3.79 9.23
C LYS A 47 4.79 -2.92 8.57
N LEU A 48 4.39 -2.00 7.71
CA LEU A 48 5.30 -1.07 7.05
C LEU A 48 5.97 -0.14 8.07
N LEU A 49 5.19 0.44 8.99
CA LEU A 49 5.69 1.25 10.10
C LEU A 49 6.64 0.46 11.02
N ALA A 50 6.34 -0.81 11.27
CA ALA A 50 7.21 -1.70 12.03
C ALA A 50 8.52 -2.02 11.28
N SER A 51 8.49 -2.16 9.96
CA SER A 51 9.67 -2.43 9.13
C SER A 51 10.57 -1.21 8.90
N LEU A 52 10.06 0.00 9.13
CA LEU A 52 10.84 1.26 9.10
C LEU A 52 11.57 1.54 10.42
N ARG A 53 11.37 0.72 11.44
CA ARG A 53 11.87 0.91 12.80
C ARG A 53 13.09 0.03 13.06
#